data_AF-A0A068RXV5-F1
#
_entry.id   AF-A0A068RXV5-F1
#
_cell.length_a   1.000
_cell.length_b   1.000
_cell.length_c   1.000
_cell.angle_alpha   90.00
_cell.angle_beta   90.00
_cell.angle_gamma   90.00
#
_symmetry.space_group_name_H-M   'P 1'
#
loop_
_entity.id
_entity.type
_entity.pdbx_description
1 polymer ?
#
loop_
_entity_poly.entity_id
_entity_poly.type
_entity_poly.pdbx_seq_one_letter_code
_entity_poly.pdbx_strand_id
1 'polypeptide(L)'
;MRSLTVAHPGDETLSALISCGRFESLKQLTIYDSISRGPELLLFALRTLGSTLTDLHIEYGLHHQSKEDCYRLCDVLDACPNLVSICMVRGDIDMSSVTTKTYPRLTTLGVHDPHEITRMDQGIISSLLQHFPQLRVLKLSTISGWDTLPVVDQHCPLLQ
;
A
#
# COMPACT_ATOMS: atom_id res chain seq x y z
N MET A 1 -7.71 1.20 -20.17
CA MET A 1 -7.42 1.23 -18.72
C MET A 1 -7.61 2.66 -18.25
N ARG A 2 -8.40 2.93 -17.19
CA ARG A 2 -8.55 4.29 -16.65
C ARG A 2 -7.64 4.46 -15.44
N SER A 3 -6.82 5.49 -15.48
CA SER A 3 -5.89 5.88 -14.42
C SER A 3 -6.19 7.31 -13.96
N LEU A 4 -5.90 7.59 -12.70
CA LEU A 4 -6.00 8.91 -12.11
C LEU A 4 -4.79 9.15 -11.22
N THR A 5 -4.20 10.33 -11.35
CA THR A 5 -3.12 10.80 -10.51
C THR A 5 -3.59 12.04 -9.75
N VAL A 6 -3.41 12.03 -8.44
CA VAL A 6 -3.76 13.12 -7.55
C VAL A 6 -2.53 13.50 -6.75
N ALA A 7 -2.08 14.74 -6.88
CA ALA A 7 -1.00 15.28 -6.06
C ALA A 7 -1.59 16.20 -4.99
N HIS A 8 -1.07 16.11 -3.76
CA HIS A 8 -1.51 16.92 -2.62
C HIS A 8 -3.03 16.86 -2.40
N PRO A 9 -3.65 15.68 -2.24
CA PRO A 9 -5.09 15.58 -2.08
C PRO A 9 -5.55 16.32 -0.81
N GLY A 10 -6.26 17.43 -1.00
CA GLY A 10 -7.06 18.05 0.06
C GLY A 10 -8.43 17.38 0.19
N ASP A 11 -9.14 17.72 1.26
CA ASP A 11 -10.46 17.16 1.58
C ASP A 11 -11.48 17.35 0.45
N GLU A 12 -11.44 18.50 -0.25
CA GLU A 12 -12.31 18.77 -1.41
C GLU A 12 -12.05 17.80 -2.55
N THR A 13 -10.78 17.51 -2.85
CA THR A 13 -10.39 16.56 -3.90
C THR A 13 -10.81 15.14 -3.54
N LEU A 14 -10.61 14.73 -2.29
CA LEU A 14 -11.06 13.41 -1.81
C LEU A 14 -12.59 13.31 -1.84
N SER A 15 -13.30 14.37 -1.45
CA SER A 15 -14.76 14.44 -1.53
C SER A 15 -15.26 14.36 -2.98
N ALA A 16 -14.54 14.96 -3.92
CA ALA A 16 -14.84 14.83 -5.35
C ALA A 16 -14.60 13.40 -5.87
N LEU A 17 -13.58 12.70 -5.39
CA LEU A 17 -13.36 11.28 -5.73
C LEU A 17 -14.53 10.40 -5.27
N ILE A 18 -15.05 10.68 -4.07
CA ILE A 18 -16.16 9.94 -3.46
C ILE A 18 -17.48 10.21 -4.21
N SER A 19 -17.76 11.48 -4.51
CA SER A 19 -19.05 11.91 -5.07
C SER A 19 -19.17 11.76 -6.58
N CYS A 20 -18.05 11.62 -7.30
CA CYS A 20 -18.05 11.56 -8.75
C CYS A 20 -18.18 10.12 -9.25
N GLY A 21 -19.41 9.71 -9.63
CA GLY A 21 -19.70 8.40 -10.23
C GLY A 21 -18.97 8.11 -11.56
N ARG A 22 -18.16 9.04 -12.08
CA ARG A 22 -17.34 8.83 -13.29
C ARG A 22 -16.16 7.89 -13.05
N PHE A 23 -15.84 7.58 -11.79
CA PHE A 23 -14.72 6.74 -11.40
C PHE A 23 -15.07 5.25 -11.22
N GLU A 24 -16.30 4.82 -11.54
CA GLU A 24 -16.74 3.41 -11.50
C GLU A 24 -15.94 2.45 -12.42
N SER A 25 -15.08 2.98 -13.28
CA SER A 25 -14.18 2.18 -14.13
C SER A 25 -12.71 2.49 -13.89
N LEU A 26 -12.40 3.23 -12.82
CA LEU A 26 -11.03 3.53 -12.43
C LEU A 26 -10.32 2.24 -11.99
N LYS A 27 -9.20 1.95 -12.65
CA LYS A 27 -8.38 0.77 -12.38
C LYS A 27 -7.10 1.10 -11.65
N GLN A 28 -6.56 2.28 -11.91
CA GLN A 28 -5.29 2.72 -11.32
C GLN A 28 -5.47 4.06 -10.62
N LEU A 29 -4.98 4.15 -9.41
CA LEU A 29 -4.94 5.40 -8.64
C LEU A 29 -3.53 5.64 -8.13
N THR A 30 -3.01 6.83 -8.38
CA THR A 30 -1.72 7.30 -7.87
C THR A 30 -1.95 8.54 -7.04
N ILE A 31 -1.46 8.53 -5.81
CA ILE A 31 -1.57 9.63 -4.86
C ILE A 31 -0.17 10.05 -4.45
N TYR A 32 0.15 11.32 -4.67
CA TYR A 32 1.41 11.93 -4.28
C TYR A 32 1.22 12.91 -3.15
N ASP A 33 2.18 12.94 -2.24
CA ASP A 33 2.23 13.84 -1.09
C ASP A 33 0.89 13.88 -0.34
N SER A 34 0.41 12.71 0.04
CA SER A 34 -0.80 12.60 0.86
C SER A 34 -0.53 13.25 2.21
N ILE A 35 -1.03 14.47 2.41
CA ILE A 35 -0.92 15.21 3.66
C ILE A 35 -2.03 14.69 4.58
N SER A 36 -1.72 13.72 5.44
CA SER A 36 -2.70 13.23 6.42
C SER A 36 -3.15 14.38 7.32
N ARG A 37 -4.39 14.83 7.13
CA ARG A 37 -5.08 15.69 8.10
C ARG A 37 -6.46 15.19 8.48
N GLY A 38 -6.78 13.95 8.09
CA GLY A 38 -7.94 13.21 8.61
C GLY A 38 -7.74 11.71 8.46
N PRO A 39 -7.86 10.91 9.53
CA PRO A 39 -7.59 9.47 9.50
C PRO A 39 -8.60 8.63 8.71
N GLU A 40 -9.57 9.23 8.00
CA GLU A 40 -10.64 8.44 7.36
C GLU A 40 -10.99 8.83 5.92
N LEU A 41 -10.78 10.07 5.47
CA LEU A 41 -11.29 10.49 4.15
C LEU A 41 -10.66 9.74 2.99
N LEU A 42 -9.34 9.55 2.99
CA LEU A 42 -8.70 8.80 1.93
C LEU A 42 -9.13 7.32 1.97
N LEU A 43 -9.15 6.69 3.15
CA LEU A 43 -9.64 5.31 3.27
C LEU A 43 -11.09 5.18 2.82
N PHE A 44 -11.94 6.17 3.08
CA PHE A 44 -13.32 6.19 2.62
C PHE A 44 -13.42 6.31 1.09
N ALA A 45 -12.62 7.19 0.49
CA ALA A 45 -12.50 7.30 -0.97
C ALA A 45 -12.01 5.98 -1.59
N LEU A 46 -10.99 5.37 -0.98
CA LEU A 46 -10.47 4.07 -1.40
C LEU A 46 -11.53 2.96 -1.28
N ARG A 47 -12.30 2.91 -0.20
CA ARG A 47 -13.43 1.96 -0.06
C ARG A 47 -14.47 2.13 -1.15
N THR A 48 -14.78 3.37 -1.51
CA THR A 48 -15.73 3.69 -2.58
C THR A 48 -15.24 3.20 -3.95
N LEU A 49 -13.94 3.34 -4.22
CA LEU A 49 -13.30 2.93 -5.47
C LEU A 49 -12.79 1.48 -5.46
N GLY A 50 -12.77 0.84 -4.29
CA GLY A 50 -12.02 -0.40 -4.03
C GLY A 50 -12.52 -1.61 -4.79
N SER A 51 -13.78 -1.58 -5.22
CA SER A 51 -14.36 -2.63 -6.07
C SER A 51 -13.78 -2.62 -7.49
N THR A 52 -13.25 -1.50 -7.96
CA THR A 52 -12.77 -1.36 -9.34
C THR A 52 -11.26 -1.29 -9.43
N LEU A 53 -10.60 -0.73 -8.42
CA LEU A 53 -9.16 -0.54 -8.36
C LEU A 53 -8.40 -1.88 -8.36
N THR A 54 -7.39 -1.94 -9.22
CA THR A 54 -6.43 -3.05 -9.34
C THR A 54 -5.01 -2.61 -9.04
N ASP A 55 -4.69 -1.33 -9.24
CA ASP A 55 -3.36 -0.77 -9.04
C ASP A 55 -3.44 0.48 -8.18
N LEU A 56 -2.66 0.52 -7.10
CA LEU A 56 -2.61 1.64 -6.17
C LEU A 56 -1.16 2.05 -5.89
N HIS A 57 -0.91 3.34 -5.99
CA HIS A 57 0.34 3.94 -5.57
C HIS A 57 0.03 5.07 -4.59
N ILE A 58 0.62 5.02 -3.39
CA ILE A 58 0.49 6.07 -2.38
C ILE A 58 1.89 6.49 -1.95
N GLU A 59 2.18 7.77 -2.11
CA GLU A 59 3.36 8.41 -1.57
C GLU A 59 2.96 9.42 -0.50
N TYR A 60 3.44 9.19 0.72
CA TYR A 60 3.25 10.11 1.83
C TYR A 60 4.31 11.21 1.83
N GLY A 61 3.87 12.41 2.17
CA GLY A 61 4.70 13.61 2.22
C GLY A 61 5.92 13.53 3.13
N LEU A 62 6.89 14.41 2.88
CA LEU A 62 8.09 14.57 3.70
C LEU A 62 7.82 15.10 5.11
N HIS A 63 6.66 15.72 5.31
CA HIS A 63 6.28 16.33 6.59
C HIS A 63 5.73 15.32 7.60
N HIS A 64 5.52 14.07 7.21
CA HIS A 64 5.16 13.00 8.14
C HIS A 64 6.37 12.62 8.96
N GLN A 65 6.34 13.00 10.23
CA GLN A 65 7.43 12.75 11.17
C GLN A 65 7.28 11.39 11.85
N SER A 66 6.11 10.75 11.74
CA SER A 66 5.82 9.46 12.36
C SER A 66 5.04 8.52 11.43
N LYS A 67 5.15 7.22 11.70
CA LYS A 67 4.32 6.19 11.03
C LYS A 67 2.83 6.33 11.37
N GLU A 68 2.52 6.88 12.54
CA GLU A 68 1.15 7.06 13.03
C GLU A 68 0.35 8.05 12.15
N ASP A 69 1.06 8.88 11.39
CA ASP A 69 0.47 9.81 10.44
C ASP A 69 0.10 9.15 9.10
N CYS A 70 0.47 7.89 8.88
CA CYS A 70 0.25 7.16 7.63
C CYS A 70 -0.81 6.07 7.80
N TYR A 71 -1.52 5.73 6.71
CA TYR A 71 -2.40 4.57 6.75
C TYR A 71 -1.57 3.29 6.75
N ARG A 72 -1.99 2.33 7.58
CA ARG A 72 -1.42 0.98 7.58
C ARG A 72 -1.76 0.27 6.28
N LEU A 73 -0.81 -0.50 5.78
CA LEU A 73 -0.97 -1.31 4.58
C LEU A 73 -2.22 -2.20 4.64
N CYS A 74 -2.50 -2.83 5.79
CA CYS A 74 -3.69 -3.66 5.95
C CYS A 74 -5.00 -2.88 5.78
N ASP A 75 -5.10 -1.66 6.32
CA ASP A 75 -6.30 -0.83 6.19
C ASP A 75 -6.55 -0.44 4.73
N VAL A 76 -5.48 -0.15 3.98
CA VAL A 76 -5.53 0.17 2.55
C VAL A 76 -5.95 -1.04 1.71
N LEU A 77 -5.38 -2.21 1.98
CA LEU A 77 -5.73 -3.45 1.30
C LEU A 77 -7.18 -3.87 1.59
N ASP A 78 -7.65 -3.63 2.82
CA ASP A 78 -9.04 -3.88 3.22
C ASP A 78 -10.03 -2.95 2.54
N ALA A 79 -9.61 -1.70 2.28
CA ALA A 79 -10.39 -0.77 1.51
C ALA A 79 -10.50 -1.17 0.03
N CYS A 80 -9.51 -1.88 -0.51
CA CYS A 80 -9.42 -2.20 -1.93
C CYS A 80 -9.25 -3.71 -2.18
N PRO A 81 -10.31 -4.52 -2.04
CA PRO A 81 -10.22 -5.99 -2.07
C PRO A 81 -9.81 -6.59 -3.43
N ASN A 82 -9.83 -5.80 -4.50
CA ASN A 82 -9.48 -6.24 -5.85
C ASN A 82 -8.07 -5.82 -6.29
N LEU A 83 -7.24 -5.29 -5.37
CA LEU A 83 -5.88 -4.91 -5.69
C LEU A 83 -5.04 -6.11 -6.14
N VAL A 84 -4.30 -5.86 -7.22
CA VAL A 84 -3.29 -6.74 -7.82
C VAL A 84 -1.90 -6.16 -7.58
N SER A 85 -1.77 -4.84 -7.61
CA SER A 85 -0.53 -4.12 -7.40
C SER A 85 -0.70 -3.00 -6.39
N ILE A 86 0.19 -2.93 -5.40
CA ILE A 86 0.28 -1.80 -4.47
C ILE A 86 1.73 -1.33 -4.33
N CYS A 87 1.92 -0.01 -4.30
CA CYS A 87 3.19 0.64 -4.00
C CYS A 87 2.95 1.69 -2.91
N MET A 88 3.61 1.56 -1.77
CA MET A 88 3.56 2.53 -0.68
C MET A 88 4.93 3.12 -0.43
N VAL A 89 5.03 4.45 -0.50
CA VAL A 89 6.23 5.21 -0.23
C VAL A 89 6.05 5.96 1.09
N ARG A 90 6.91 5.71 2.07
CA ARG A 90 6.82 6.20 3.47
C ARG A 90 5.55 5.79 4.20
N GLY A 91 4.95 4.66 3.82
CA GLY A 91 3.74 4.15 4.48
C GLY A 91 4.05 3.29 5.71
N ASP A 92 3.03 3.10 6.55
CA ASP A 92 3.10 2.09 7.61
C ASP A 92 2.79 0.70 7.03
N ILE A 93 3.73 -0.22 7.17
CA ILE A 93 3.64 -1.59 6.67
C ILE A 93 3.42 -2.61 7.77
N ASP A 94 3.14 -2.16 8.99
CA ASP A 94 2.80 -3.08 10.06
C ASP A 94 1.50 -3.86 9.73
N MET A 95 1.63 -5.17 9.73
CA MET A 95 0.55 -6.13 9.54
C MET A 95 0.22 -6.89 10.83
N SER A 96 0.85 -6.53 11.97
CA SER A 96 0.72 -7.24 13.26
C SER A 96 -0.73 -7.35 13.76
N SER A 97 -1.59 -6.40 13.40
CA SER A 97 -3.02 -6.40 13.74
C SER A 97 -3.83 -7.45 12.99
N VAL A 98 -3.26 -8.06 11.96
CA VAL A 98 -3.93 -9.00 11.06
C VAL A 98 -3.18 -10.33 11.10
N THR A 99 -3.70 -11.32 11.83
CA THR A 99 -2.97 -12.59 12.03
C THR A 99 -3.33 -13.68 11.01
N THR A 100 -4.54 -13.68 10.46
CA THR A 100 -5.05 -14.79 9.62
C THR A 100 -5.47 -14.39 8.21
N LYS A 101 -5.56 -13.09 7.93
CA LYS A 101 -6.03 -12.60 6.63
C LYS A 101 -4.91 -12.72 5.60
N THR A 102 -5.28 -13.09 4.39
CA THR A 102 -4.38 -13.10 3.24
C THR A 102 -4.99 -12.28 2.10
N TYR A 103 -4.13 -11.80 1.19
CA TYR A 103 -4.52 -11.00 0.03
C TYR A 103 -4.10 -11.74 -1.24
N PRO A 104 -4.83 -12.81 -1.62
CA PRO A 104 -4.42 -13.75 -2.66
C PRO A 104 -4.42 -13.16 -4.08
N ARG A 105 -4.97 -11.97 -4.28
CA ARG A 105 -4.96 -11.28 -5.59
C ARG A 105 -3.72 -10.42 -5.79
N LEU A 106 -3.02 -10.08 -4.71
CA LEU A 106 -1.88 -9.17 -4.77
C LEU A 106 -0.67 -9.92 -5.32
N THR A 107 -0.22 -9.51 -6.51
CA THR A 107 0.95 -10.08 -7.17
C THR A 107 2.15 -9.14 -7.14
N THR A 108 1.93 -7.86 -6.88
CA THR A 108 2.99 -6.84 -6.85
C THR A 108 2.89 -6.00 -5.58
N LEU A 109 3.97 -6.02 -4.80
CA LEU A 109 4.12 -5.25 -3.57
C LEU A 109 5.38 -4.41 -3.67
N GLY A 110 5.20 -3.09 -3.61
CA GLY A 110 6.28 -2.13 -3.47
C GLY A 110 6.19 -1.43 -2.13
N VAL A 111 7.27 -1.48 -1.36
CA VAL A 111 7.43 -0.70 -0.13
C VAL A 111 8.74 0.06 -0.23
N HIS A 112 8.64 1.38 -0.17
CA HIS A 112 9.79 2.26 -0.25
C HIS A 112 9.81 3.22 0.93
N ASP A 113 10.89 3.19 1.69
CA ASP A 113 11.18 4.14 2.75
C ASP A 113 12.54 4.78 2.45
N PRO A 114 12.57 5.93 1.74
CA PRO A 114 13.83 6.57 1.33
C PRO A 114 14.63 7.12 2.50
N HIS A 115 14.04 7.20 3.70
CA HIS A 115 14.68 7.75 4.89
C HIS A 115 15.15 6.68 5.88
N GLU A 116 14.98 5.39 5.53
CA GLU A 116 15.35 4.26 6.39
C GLU A 116 14.71 4.33 7.79
N ILE A 117 13.55 4.99 7.93
CA ILE A 117 12.83 5.08 9.21
C ILE A 117 12.44 3.66 9.66
N THR A 118 12.09 2.81 8.70
CA THR A 118 11.85 1.38 8.91
C THR A 118 13.00 0.56 8.35
N ARG A 119 13.81 -0.01 9.25
CA ARG A 119 14.71 -1.09 8.86
C ARG A 119 13.90 -2.36 8.64
N MET A 120 13.91 -2.88 7.42
CA MET A 120 13.26 -4.14 7.07
C MET A 120 14.13 -5.31 7.50
N ASP A 121 14.00 -5.72 8.76
CA ASP A 121 14.63 -6.93 9.26
C ASP A 121 13.88 -8.20 8.82
N GLN A 122 14.50 -9.35 9.12
CA GLN A 122 13.94 -10.65 8.79
C GLN A 122 12.55 -10.88 9.37
N GLY A 123 12.30 -10.42 10.61
CA GLY A 123 11.03 -10.61 11.30
C GLY A 123 9.90 -9.80 10.66
N ILE A 124 10.16 -8.55 10.33
CA ILE A 124 9.22 -7.66 9.64
C ILE A 124 8.91 -8.16 8.23
N ILE A 125 9.93 -8.60 7.48
CA ILE A 125 9.71 -9.15 6.14
C ILE A 125 8.90 -10.44 6.22
N SER A 126 9.23 -11.34 7.16
CA SER A 126 8.48 -12.60 7.34
C SER A 126 7.03 -12.34 7.70
N SER A 127 6.77 -11.42 8.64
CA SER A 127 5.42 -11.09 9.08
C SER A 127 4.61 -10.37 8.01
N LEU A 128 5.27 -9.62 7.12
CA LEU A 128 4.63 -8.99 5.96
C LEU A 128 4.29 -10.02 4.87
N LEU A 129 5.26 -10.84 4.46
CA LEU A 129 5.14 -11.71 3.28
C LEU A 129 4.18 -12.89 3.46
N GLN A 130 3.97 -13.38 4.68
CA GLN A 130 2.99 -14.44 4.95
C GLN A 130 1.56 -14.10 4.49
N HIS A 131 1.25 -12.81 4.30
CA HIS A 131 -0.09 -12.36 3.87
C HIS A 131 -0.28 -12.38 2.34
N PHE A 132 0.77 -12.63 1.55
CA PHE A 132 0.76 -12.49 0.08
C PHE A 132 1.16 -13.77 -0.64
N PRO A 133 0.34 -14.83 -0.60
CA PRO A 133 0.70 -16.16 -1.12
C PRO A 133 0.87 -16.22 -2.65
N GLN A 134 0.45 -15.19 -3.37
CA GLN A 134 0.55 -15.09 -4.84
C GLN A 134 1.50 -13.99 -5.30
N LEU A 135 2.35 -13.49 -4.41
CA LEU A 135 3.29 -12.42 -4.72
C LEU A 135 4.33 -12.89 -5.75
N ARG A 136 4.50 -12.09 -6.81
CA ARG A 136 5.43 -12.35 -7.91
C ARG A 136 6.48 -11.27 -8.08
N VAL A 137 6.17 -10.06 -7.61
CA VAL A 137 7.06 -8.91 -7.67
C VAL A 137 7.10 -8.26 -6.29
N LEU A 138 8.29 -8.25 -5.70
CA LEU A 138 8.57 -7.57 -4.43
C LEU A 138 9.60 -6.47 -4.68
N LYS A 139 9.26 -5.23 -4.36
CA LYS A 139 10.17 -4.08 -4.44
C LYS A 139 10.35 -3.51 -3.05
N LEU A 140 11.59 -3.55 -2.55
CA LEU A 140 11.97 -3.01 -1.24
C LEU A 140 13.13 -2.04 -1.46
N SER A 141 13.07 -0.83 -0.86
CA SER A 141 14.16 0.15 -0.98
C SER A 141 15.34 -0.14 -0.05
N THR A 142 15.08 -0.75 1.11
CA THR A 142 16.03 -0.77 2.24
C THR A 142 15.93 -2.10 2.98
N ILE A 143 16.69 -3.08 2.50
CA ILE A 143 16.77 -4.41 3.12
C ILE A 143 17.99 -4.44 4.04
N SER A 144 17.80 -4.77 5.32
CA SER A 144 18.93 -4.90 6.26
C SER A 144 19.63 -6.25 6.06
N GLY A 145 20.53 -6.31 5.09
CA GLY A 145 21.42 -7.46 4.87
C GLY A 145 20.84 -8.59 4.00
N TRP A 146 21.75 -9.46 3.54
CA TRP A 146 21.47 -10.57 2.64
C TRP A 146 20.68 -11.71 3.32
N ASP A 147 20.64 -11.73 4.65
CA ASP A 147 20.01 -12.77 5.47
C ASP A 147 18.47 -12.78 5.36
N THR A 148 17.89 -11.76 4.73
CA THR A 148 16.46 -11.65 4.46
C THR A 148 16.03 -12.41 3.20
N LEU A 149 16.95 -12.66 2.26
CA LEU A 149 16.64 -13.35 0.99
C LEU A 149 16.09 -14.77 1.19
N PRO A 150 16.62 -15.59 2.13
CA PRO A 150 16.03 -16.90 2.40
C PRO A 150 14.57 -16.83 2.86
N VAL A 151 14.20 -15.79 3.62
CA VAL A 151 12.81 -15.60 4.08
C VAL A 151 11.89 -15.22 2.93
N VAL A 152 12.40 -14.38 2.01
CA VAL A 152 11.69 -14.00 0.79
C VAL A 152 11.42 -15.25 -0.06
N ASP A 153 12.42 -16.09 -0.28
CA ASP A 153 12.29 -17.35 -1.03
C ASP A 153 11.29 -18.31 -0.38
N GLN A 154 11.34 -18.45 0.95
CA GLN A 154 10.43 -19.32 1.70
C GLN A 154 8.95 -18.89 1.62
N HIS A 155 8.67 -17.59 1.73
CA HIS A 155 7.29 -17.08 1.81
C HIS A 155 6.70 -16.75 0.44
N CYS A 156 7.54 -16.50 -0.56
CA CYS A 156 7.11 -16.07 -1.88
C CYS A 156 7.80 -16.88 -2.99
N PRO A 157 7.49 -18.19 -3.09
CA PRO A 157 8.14 -19.10 -4.06
C PRO A 157 7.81 -18.77 -5.53
N LEU A 158 6.92 -17.80 -5.77
CA LEU A 158 6.49 -17.36 -7.10
C LEU A 158 7.17 -16.06 -7.55
N LEU A 159 8.12 -15.52 -6.78
CA LEU A 159 8.87 -14.33 -7.15
C LEU A 159 9.67 -14.56 -8.44
N GLN A 160 9.67 -13.55 -9.31
CA GLN A 160 10.30 -13.56 -10.63
C GLN A 160 11.37 -12.47 -10.76
#